data_AF-A0A0B4EDK2-F1
#
_entry.id   AF-A0A0B4EDK2-F1
#
_cell.length_a   1.000
_cell.length_b   1.000
_cell.length_c   1.000
_cell.angle_alpha   90.00
_cell.angle_beta   90.00
_cell.angle_gamma   90.00
#
_symmetry.space_group_name_H-M   'P 1'
#
loop_
_entity.id
_entity.type
_entity.pdbx_description
1 polymer ?
#
loop_
_entity_poly.entity_id
_entity_poly.type
_entity_poly.pdbx_seq_one_letter_code
_entity_poly.pdbx_strand_id
1 'polypeptide(L)'
;MTLTDQPAPAPRSLPTWCSIETAAAAAGLEVCAALHPARQPVQALAGGTLILLGTGTAFWPLFKTSPEYQDSVPDPVDSWSGRVVGALARDLGGTAYFPFGGPPYTPFINWALASGRFFTSPSQMLVHDTAGMMISLRGAIHFEQEFDIPPAPLAQSPCDSCPSRPCLAACPVSALADGGPYDLAACHAYLDTSAGAGCMSGGCLARRACPLSRSAGRDPEQTAHHMRHFHPQ
;
A
#
# COMPACT_ATOMS: atom_id res chain seq x y z
N MET A 1 5.03 -14.61 -50.54
CA MET A 1 4.67 -13.30 -49.94
C MET A 1 5.00 -13.39 -48.47
N THR A 2 6.14 -12.85 -48.07
CA THR A 2 6.65 -12.88 -46.70
C THR A 2 5.88 -11.86 -45.85
N LEU A 3 5.19 -12.36 -44.83
CA LEU A 3 4.63 -11.56 -43.73
C LEU A 3 5.79 -11.05 -42.88
N THR A 4 6.37 -9.91 -43.21
CA THR A 4 7.34 -9.19 -42.36
C THR A 4 7.41 -7.75 -42.83
N ASP A 5 6.55 -6.92 -42.26
CA ASP A 5 6.85 -5.54 -41.84
C ASP A 5 5.55 -4.89 -41.33
N GLN A 6 5.18 -5.23 -40.10
CA GLN A 6 4.37 -4.30 -39.33
C GLN A 6 5.35 -3.29 -38.71
N PRO A 7 5.21 -1.99 -38.99
CA PRO A 7 6.07 -0.99 -38.40
C PRO A 7 5.98 -1.07 -36.86
N ALA A 8 7.12 -0.97 -36.20
CA ALA A 8 7.17 -0.92 -34.75
C ALA A 8 6.22 0.18 -34.25
N PRO A 9 5.42 -0.07 -33.18
CA PRO A 9 4.55 0.94 -32.63
C PRO A 9 5.36 2.19 -32.29
N ALA A 10 4.80 3.36 -32.59
CA ALA A 10 5.44 4.64 -32.29
C ALA A 10 5.84 4.70 -30.81
N PRO A 11 7.01 5.28 -30.47
CA PRO A 11 7.45 5.38 -29.08
C PRO A 11 6.38 6.13 -28.28
N ARG A 12 5.88 5.50 -27.20
CA ARG A 12 4.97 6.16 -26.27
C ARG A 12 5.71 7.33 -25.61
N SER A 13 5.06 8.48 -25.54
CA SER A 13 5.54 9.60 -24.74
C SER A 13 5.66 9.18 -23.28
N LEU A 14 6.72 9.63 -22.60
CA LEU A 14 6.90 9.36 -21.18
C LEU A 14 5.71 9.91 -20.37
N PRO A 15 5.22 9.17 -19.36
CA PRO A 15 4.16 9.66 -18.51
C PRO A 15 4.66 10.82 -17.67
N THR A 16 3.79 11.80 -17.45
CA THR A 16 4.03 12.87 -16.48
C THR A 16 3.52 12.44 -15.11
N TRP A 17 4.05 13.05 -14.04
CA TRP A 17 3.53 12.85 -12.69
C TRP A 17 2.00 13.01 -12.60
N CYS A 18 1.47 14.13 -13.13
CA CYS A 18 0.04 14.42 -13.12
C CYS A 18 -0.78 13.35 -13.87
N SER A 19 -0.27 12.81 -14.98
CA SER A 19 -0.97 11.74 -15.71
C SER A 19 -1.01 10.42 -14.92
N ILE A 20 0.03 10.11 -14.16
CA ILE A 20 0.08 8.91 -13.31
C ILE A 20 -0.89 9.05 -12.15
N GLU A 21 -0.90 10.19 -11.45
CA GLU A 21 -1.86 10.47 -10.38
C GLU A 21 -3.30 10.39 -10.88
N THR A 22 -3.58 11.00 -12.04
CA THR A 22 -4.92 10.98 -12.65
C THR A 22 -5.35 9.57 -13.00
N ALA A 23 -4.47 8.77 -13.61
CA ALA A 23 -4.75 7.40 -13.97
C ALA A 23 -4.96 6.50 -12.74
N ALA A 24 -4.12 6.65 -11.71
CA ALA A 24 -4.28 5.94 -10.44
C ALA A 24 -5.62 6.28 -9.78
N ALA A 25 -5.95 7.56 -9.67
CA ALA A 25 -7.19 8.03 -9.07
C ALA A 25 -8.43 7.51 -9.82
N ALA A 26 -8.41 7.54 -11.16
CA ALA A 26 -9.47 6.99 -12.00
C ALA A 26 -9.68 5.48 -11.79
N ALA A 27 -8.63 4.76 -11.39
CA ALA A 27 -8.65 3.34 -11.07
C ALA A 27 -8.98 3.04 -9.59
N GLY A 28 -9.26 4.06 -8.77
CA GLY A 28 -9.54 3.89 -7.33
C GLY A 28 -8.28 3.73 -6.46
N LEU A 29 -7.11 4.05 -7.00
CA LEU A 29 -5.83 4.00 -6.31
C LEU A 29 -5.30 5.41 -6.04
N GLU A 30 -4.34 5.51 -5.13
CA GLU A 30 -3.58 6.72 -4.87
C GLU A 30 -2.09 6.45 -5.04
N VAL A 31 -1.34 7.46 -5.47
CA VAL A 31 0.12 7.41 -5.45
C VAL A 31 0.60 7.67 -4.03
N CYS A 32 1.09 6.62 -3.37
CA CYS A 32 1.54 6.69 -1.99
C CYS A 32 3.02 7.08 -1.89
N ALA A 33 3.83 6.76 -2.89
CA ALA A 33 5.22 7.22 -2.93
C ALA A 33 5.78 7.15 -4.35
N ALA A 34 6.86 7.88 -4.54
CA ALA A 34 7.70 7.76 -5.72
C ALA A 34 9.17 7.96 -5.35
N LEU A 35 10.06 7.31 -6.08
CA LEU A 35 11.50 7.46 -5.93
C LEU A 35 12.23 7.04 -7.21
N HIS A 36 13.45 7.55 -7.37
CA HIS A 36 14.37 7.07 -8.40
C HIS A 36 15.37 6.12 -7.74
N PRO A 37 15.37 4.81 -8.05
CA PRO A 37 16.27 3.84 -7.43
C PRO A 37 17.76 4.20 -7.55
N ALA A 38 18.16 4.92 -8.61
CA ALA A 38 19.54 5.38 -8.78
C ALA A 38 19.95 6.49 -7.79
N ARG A 39 18.99 7.28 -7.29
CA ARG A 39 19.21 8.37 -6.33
C ARG A 39 18.90 7.96 -4.89
N GLN A 40 18.01 6.99 -4.72
CA GLN A 40 17.61 6.37 -3.46
C GLN A 40 17.74 4.85 -3.61
N PRO A 41 18.94 4.28 -3.35
CA PRO A 41 19.21 2.86 -3.58
C PRO A 41 18.20 1.96 -2.87
N VAL A 42 17.62 1.05 -3.63
CA VAL A 42 16.64 0.06 -3.16
C VAL A 42 17.01 -1.34 -3.66
N GLN A 43 16.40 -2.35 -3.05
CA GLN A 43 16.54 -3.73 -3.49
C GLN A 43 15.83 -3.96 -4.83
N ALA A 44 16.38 -4.87 -5.63
CA ALA A 44 15.85 -5.37 -6.91
C ALA A 44 15.74 -4.36 -8.07
N LEU A 45 15.98 -3.06 -7.87
CA LEU A 45 15.92 -2.03 -8.92
C LEU A 45 17.13 -1.10 -8.83
N ALA A 46 17.78 -0.83 -9.98
CA ALA A 46 19.01 -0.02 -10.04
C ALA A 46 18.80 1.40 -10.60
N GLY A 47 17.70 1.67 -11.31
CA GLY A 47 17.42 2.96 -11.93
C GLY A 47 15.96 3.13 -12.33
N GLY A 48 15.67 4.20 -13.06
CA GLY A 48 14.32 4.53 -13.53
C GLY A 48 13.45 5.19 -12.47
N THR A 49 12.13 5.13 -12.64
CA THR A 49 11.16 5.70 -11.69
C THR A 49 10.29 4.61 -11.10
N LEU A 50 10.23 4.53 -9.77
CA LEU A 50 9.36 3.62 -9.05
C LEU A 50 8.20 4.40 -8.42
N ILE A 51 6.97 3.96 -8.69
CA ILE A 51 5.73 4.51 -8.12
C ILE A 51 5.08 3.44 -7.24
N LEU A 52 4.83 3.73 -5.97
CA LEU A 52 4.07 2.87 -5.07
C LEU A 52 2.61 3.30 -5.04
N LEU A 53 1.70 2.36 -5.25
CA LEU A 53 0.26 2.57 -5.31
C LEU A 53 -0.42 1.90 -4.12
N GLY A 54 -1.41 2.59 -3.56
CA GLY A 54 -2.22 2.09 -2.46
C GLY A 54 -3.68 2.47 -2.58
N THR A 55 -4.48 2.04 -1.63
CA THR A 55 -5.92 2.32 -1.61
C THR A 55 -6.20 3.73 -1.14
N GLY A 56 -6.92 4.51 -1.95
CA GLY A 56 -7.56 5.76 -1.54
C GLY A 56 -9.00 5.57 -1.06
N THR A 57 -9.72 6.67 -0.84
CA THR A 57 -11.14 6.64 -0.45
C THR A 57 -12.05 6.03 -1.53
N ALA A 58 -11.68 6.18 -2.81
CA ALA A 58 -12.42 5.62 -3.95
C ALA A 58 -12.26 4.10 -4.12
N PHE A 59 -11.25 3.49 -3.48
CA PHE A 59 -10.97 2.06 -3.62
C PHE A 59 -12.17 1.20 -3.24
N TRP A 60 -12.72 1.39 -2.04
CA TRP A 60 -13.72 0.46 -1.49
C TRP A 60 -15.02 0.43 -2.30
N PRO A 61 -15.64 1.57 -2.67
CA PRO A 61 -16.81 1.55 -3.54
C PRO A 61 -16.58 0.87 -4.89
N LEU A 62 -15.42 1.12 -5.53
CA LEU A 62 -15.08 0.52 -6.83
C LEU A 62 -14.78 -0.97 -6.73
N PHE A 63 -14.10 -1.40 -5.66
CA PHE A 63 -13.83 -2.81 -5.41
C PHE A 63 -15.11 -3.60 -5.21
N LYS A 64 -16.10 -3.08 -4.47
CA LYS A 64 -17.40 -3.75 -4.27
C LYS A 64 -18.19 -3.98 -5.56
N THR A 65 -17.96 -3.18 -6.60
CA THR A 65 -18.58 -3.36 -7.92
C THR A 65 -17.76 -4.23 -8.87
N SER A 66 -16.60 -4.71 -8.43
CA SER A 66 -15.71 -5.52 -9.26
C SER A 66 -16.14 -6.99 -9.34
N PRO A 67 -15.81 -7.70 -10.44
CA PRO A 67 -16.06 -9.14 -10.53
C PRO A 67 -15.41 -9.91 -9.39
N GLU A 68 -14.21 -9.54 -8.94
CA GLU A 68 -13.50 -10.24 -7.87
C GLU A 68 -14.27 -10.20 -6.54
N TYR A 69 -14.99 -9.11 -6.28
CA TYR A 69 -15.84 -9.01 -5.08
C TYR A 69 -17.14 -9.80 -5.25
N GLN A 70 -17.74 -9.79 -6.44
CA GLN A 70 -19.03 -10.41 -6.70
C GLN A 70 -18.94 -11.93 -6.83
N ASP A 71 -17.88 -12.43 -7.45
CA ASP A 71 -17.70 -13.85 -7.79
C ASP A 71 -17.02 -14.65 -6.65
N SER A 72 -16.75 -14.00 -5.50
CA SER A 72 -16.15 -14.63 -4.31
C SER A 72 -14.87 -15.42 -4.61
N VAL A 73 -14.01 -14.86 -5.46
CA VAL A 73 -12.73 -15.50 -5.81
C VAL A 73 -11.79 -15.52 -4.59
N PRO A 74 -10.85 -16.48 -4.51
CA PRO A 74 -9.78 -16.44 -3.52
C PRO A 74 -8.99 -15.13 -3.61
N ASP A 75 -8.64 -14.55 -2.46
CA ASP A 75 -7.87 -13.32 -2.35
C ASP A 75 -8.38 -12.19 -3.26
N PRO A 76 -9.65 -11.75 -3.11
CA PRO A 76 -10.32 -10.93 -4.11
C PRO A 76 -9.67 -9.54 -4.25
N VAL A 77 -9.12 -9.00 -3.17
CA VAL A 77 -8.38 -7.72 -3.21
C VAL A 77 -7.07 -7.87 -4.00
N ASP A 78 -6.37 -8.98 -3.88
CA ASP A 78 -5.10 -9.21 -4.58
C ASP A 78 -5.36 -9.50 -6.07
N SER A 79 -6.40 -10.28 -6.37
CA SER A 79 -6.89 -10.49 -7.74
C SER A 79 -7.28 -9.17 -8.41
N TRP A 80 -8.05 -8.31 -7.72
CA TRP A 80 -8.40 -6.98 -8.20
C TRP A 80 -7.16 -6.10 -8.43
N SER A 81 -6.22 -6.13 -7.48
CA SER A 81 -4.97 -5.37 -7.57
C SER A 81 -4.15 -5.81 -8.78
N GLY A 82 -4.05 -7.12 -9.02
CA GLY A 82 -3.39 -7.71 -10.18
C GLY A 82 -3.96 -7.21 -11.50
N ARG A 83 -5.29 -7.23 -11.64
CA ARG A 83 -5.98 -6.73 -12.84
C ARG A 83 -5.79 -5.23 -13.04
N VAL A 84 -6.03 -4.45 -11.99
CA VAL A 84 -6.07 -2.98 -12.07
C VAL A 84 -4.68 -2.37 -12.22
N VAL A 85 -3.72 -2.72 -11.35
CA VAL A 85 -2.35 -2.21 -11.45
C VAL A 85 -1.65 -2.76 -12.69
N GLY A 86 -1.92 -4.02 -13.04
CA GLY A 86 -1.39 -4.62 -14.27
C GLY A 86 -1.87 -3.89 -15.53
N ALA A 87 -3.15 -3.48 -15.59
CA ALA A 87 -3.66 -2.66 -16.68
C ALA A 87 -3.02 -1.28 -16.70
N LEU A 88 -2.97 -0.58 -15.56
CA LEU A 88 -2.30 0.73 -15.45
C LEU A 88 -0.85 0.69 -15.93
N ALA A 89 -0.08 -0.32 -15.50
CA ALA A 89 1.31 -0.48 -15.91
C ALA A 89 1.43 -0.66 -17.43
N ARG A 90 0.60 -1.52 -18.05
CA ARG A 90 0.60 -1.72 -19.51
C ARG A 90 0.24 -0.44 -20.27
N ASP A 91 -0.74 0.31 -19.78
CA ASP A 91 -1.22 1.52 -20.44
C ASP A 91 -0.20 2.66 -20.34
N LEU A 92 0.44 2.80 -19.18
CA LEU A 92 1.49 3.81 -18.92
C LEU A 92 2.87 3.39 -19.45
N GLY A 93 3.06 2.13 -19.85
CA GLY A 93 4.33 1.62 -20.37
C GLY A 93 5.37 1.26 -19.30
N GLY A 94 4.91 0.84 -18.12
CA GLY A 94 5.77 0.36 -17.02
C GLY A 94 5.56 -1.12 -16.71
N THR A 95 6.30 -1.62 -15.72
CA THR A 95 6.19 -2.97 -15.18
C THR A 95 5.50 -2.94 -13.82
N ALA A 96 4.44 -3.75 -13.68
CA ALA A 96 3.72 -3.89 -12.41
C ALA A 96 4.46 -4.83 -11.44
N TYR A 97 4.45 -4.46 -10.17
CA TYR A 97 4.93 -5.28 -9.05
C TYR A 97 3.88 -5.31 -7.94
N PHE A 98 3.89 -6.36 -7.12
CA PHE A 98 2.84 -6.62 -6.13
C PHE A 98 3.42 -6.95 -4.74
N PRO A 99 2.75 -6.51 -3.66
CA PRO A 99 3.15 -6.79 -2.28
C PRO A 99 2.72 -8.19 -1.79
N PHE A 100 2.17 -9.00 -2.68
CA PHE A 100 1.69 -10.36 -2.46
C PHE A 100 2.30 -11.32 -3.49
N GLY A 101 2.05 -12.61 -3.32
CA GLY A 101 2.64 -13.68 -4.12
C GLY A 101 3.65 -14.50 -3.33
N GLY A 102 4.51 -15.24 -4.04
CA GLY A 102 5.50 -16.14 -3.44
C GLY A 102 6.94 -15.62 -3.50
N PRO A 103 7.89 -16.32 -2.86
CA PRO A 103 9.30 -15.99 -2.95
C PRO A 103 9.86 -16.15 -4.40
N PRO A 104 10.81 -15.30 -4.83
CA PRO A 104 11.33 -14.15 -4.07
C PRO A 104 10.29 -13.02 -3.97
N TYR A 105 10.03 -12.58 -2.74
CA TYR A 105 9.04 -11.53 -2.49
C TYR A 105 9.54 -10.19 -3.00
N THR A 106 8.64 -9.40 -3.58
CA THR A 106 8.94 -8.01 -3.94
C THR A 106 9.22 -7.18 -2.68
N PRO A 107 10.33 -6.41 -2.61
CA PRO A 107 10.77 -5.76 -1.36
C PRO A 107 10.02 -4.43 -1.07
N PHE A 108 8.69 -4.47 -1.00
CA PHE A 108 7.83 -3.29 -0.82
C PHE A 108 8.14 -2.46 0.44
N ILE A 109 8.52 -3.10 1.55
CA ILE A 109 8.91 -2.37 2.77
C ILE A 109 10.19 -1.57 2.54
N ASN A 110 11.18 -2.16 1.86
CA ASN A 110 12.41 -1.45 1.51
C ASN A 110 12.13 -0.26 0.58
N TRP A 111 11.30 -0.46 -0.44
CA TRP A 111 10.91 0.60 -1.36
C TRP A 111 10.16 1.74 -0.67
N ALA A 112 9.21 1.39 0.20
CA ALA A 112 8.44 2.38 0.95
C ALA A 112 9.35 3.21 1.86
N LEU A 113 10.22 2.58 2.65
CA LEU A 113 11.12 3.27 3.56
C LEU A 113 12.12 4.20 2.84
N ALA A 114 12.55 3.85 1.63
CA ALA A 114 13.45 4.68 0.82
C ALA A 114 12.79 5.94 0.21
N SER A 115 11.45 6.03 0.24
CA SER A 115 10.72 7.12 -0.42
C SER A 115 10.67 8.44 0.35
N GLY A 116 11.01 8.43 1.65
CA GLY A 116 10.79 9.58 2.54
C GLY A 116 9.32 9.89 2.84
N ARG A 117 8.38 8.99 2.48
CA ARG A 117 6.95 9.07 2.86
C ARG A 117 6.51 8.01 3.85
N PHE A 118 7.32 6.96 4.02
CA PHE A 118 7.04 5.86 4.93
C PHE A 118 8.15 5.69 5.95
N PHE A 119 7.77 5.31 7.16
CA PHE A 119 8.68 5.15 8.28
C PHE A 119 8.29 3.94 9.12
N THR A 120 9.24 3.44 9.92
CA THR A 120 8.96 2.44 10.95
C THR A 120 8.44 3.15 12.19
N SER A 121 7.22 2.82 12.61
CA SER A 121 6.67 3.34 13.87
C SER A 121 7.28 2.61 15.10
N PRO A 122 7.11 3.15 16.33
CA PRO A 122 7.56 2.45 17.54
C PRO A 122 6.99 1.03 17.66
N SER A 123 5.76 0.80 17.20
CA SER A 123 5.13 -0.52 17.18
C SER A 123 5.55 -1.41 15.99
N GLN A 124 6.66 -1.08 15.31
CA GLN A 124 7.22 -1.77 14.14
C GLN A 124 6.33 -1.84 12.89
N MET A 125 5.09 -1.36 12.94
CA MET A 125 4.25 -1.25 11.75
C MET A 125 4.67 -0.04 10.92
N LEU A 126 4.50 -0.15 9.61
CA LEU A 126 4.76 0.94 8.68
C LEU A 126 3.76 2.10 8.90
N VAL A 127 4.26 3.33 8.90
CA VAL A 127 3.47 4.56 8.99
C VAL A 127 3.73 5.42 7.76
N HIS A 128 2.67 5.94 7.14
CA HIS A 128 2.72 6.89 6.02
C HIS A 128 2.51 8.32 6.53
N ASP A 129 3.18 9.29 5.92
CA ASP A 129 3.16 10.71 6.30
C ASP A 129 1.75 11.33 6.38
N THR A 130 0.80 10.91 5.52
CA THR A 130 -0.57 11.45 5.48
C THR A 130 -1.65 10.43 5.81
N ALA A 131 -1.37 9.13 5.65
CA ALA A 131 -2.35 8.06 5.88
C ALA A 131 -2.11 7.32 7.21
N GLY A 132 -1.04 7.68 7.91
CA GLY A 132 -0.62 7.02 9.13
C GLY A 132 -0.44 5.52 8.95
N MET A 133 -0.87 4.76 9.95
CA MET A 133 -0.81 3.30 9.94
C MET A 133 -2.01 2.68 9.21
N MET A 134 -2.91 3.50 8.67
CA MET A 134 -4.04 3.10 7.84
C MET A 134 -3.69 3.17 6.34
N ILE A 135 -2.41 3.06 6.00
CA ILE A 135 -1.96 2.81 4.63
C ILE A 135 -2.21 1.34 4.22
N SER A 136 -2.33 1.10 2.92
CA SER A 136 -2.54 -0.22 2.32
C SER A 136 -2.02 -0.19 0.89
N LEU A 137 -0.75 -0.57 0.71
CA LEU A 137 -0.14 -0.70 -0.62
C LEU A 137 -0.79 -1.86 -1.38
N ARG A 138 -1.04 -1.66 -2.67
CA ARG A 138 -1.71 -2.64 -3.57
C ARG A 138 -0.86 -3.01 -4.78
N GLY A 139 0.13 -2.21 -5.11
CA GLY A 139 1.06 -2.52 -6.18
C GLY A 139 2.07 -1.40 -6.37
N ALA A 140 2.94 -1.57 -7.35
CA ALA A 140 3.87 -0.57 -7.80
C ALA A 140 3.99 -0.62 -9.32
N ILE A 141 4.38 0.50 -9.92
CA ILE A 141 4.75 0.57 -11.33
C ILE A 141 6.18 1.08 -11.39
N HIS A 142 7.05 0.31 -12.04
CA HIS A 142 8.41 0.73 -12.36
C HIS A 142 8.49 1.11 -13.83
N PHE A 143 9.17 2.21 -14.11
CA PHE A 143 9.51 2.67 -15.44
C PHE A 143 11.02 2.64 -15.59
N GLU A 144 11.52 2.17 -16.73
CA GLU A 144 12.97 2.19 -17.00
C GLU A 144 13.52 3.62 -17.06
N GLN A 145 12.68 4.58 -17.44
CA GLN A 145 13.04 5.98 -17.58
C GLN A 145 12.82 6.76 -16.28
N GLU A 146 13.70 7.73 -16.04
CA GLU A 146 13.50 8.76 -15.03
C GLU A 146 12.64 9.89 -15.60
N PHE A 147 11.63 10.32 -14.85
CA PHE A 147 10.84 11.52 -15.11
C PHE A 147 10.66 12.31 -13.83
N ASP A 148 10.19 13.56 -13.92
CA ASP A 148 10.04 14.40 -12.75
C ASP A 148 8.97 13.85 -11.80
N ILE A 149 9.35 13.68 -10.54
CA ILE A 149 8.47 13.31 -9.42
C ILE A 149 8.59 14.36 -8.31
N PRO A 150 7.56 14.54 -7.46
CA PRO A 150 7.65 15.42 -6.30
C PRO A 150 8.80 15.02 -5.36
N PRO A 151 9.47 16.00 -4.73
CA PRO A 151 10.47 15.70 -3.71
C PRO A 151 9.83 15.01 -2.52
N ALA A 152 10.62 14.20 -1.80
CA ALA A 152 10.19 13.60 -0.54
C ALA A 152 9.79 14.71 0.46
N PRO A 153 8.59 14.65 1.06
CA PRO A 153 8.08 15.71 1.92
C PRO A 153 8.73 15.74 3.30
N LEU A 154 9.26 14.61 3.78
CA LEU A 154 9.84 14.47 5.11
C LEU A 154 11.26 13.90 5.05
N ALA A 155 12.18 14.53 5.78
CA ALA A 155 13.55 14.04 5.97
C ALA A 155 13.69 13.09 7.17
N GLN A 156 12.75 13.12 8.11
CA GLN A 156 12.76 12.36 9.36
C GLN A 156 11.38 11.77 9.65
N SER A 157 11.34 10.76 10.52
CA SER A 157 10.10 10.08 10.86
C SER A 157 9.16 10.99 11.64
N PRO A 158 7.86 11.07 11.28
CA PRO A 158 6.88 11.79 12.08
C PRO A 158 6.66 11.13 13.45
N CYS A 159 7.15 9.91 13.66
CA CYS A 159 7.13 9.25 14.96
C CYS A 159 8.13 9.83 15.95
N ASP A 160 9.24 10.40 15.48
CA ASP A 160 10.29 10.95 16.36
C ASP A 160 9.76 12.14 17.18
N SER A 161 8.83 12.89 16.60
CA SER A 161 8.13 14.01 17.25
C SER A 161 6.76 13.64 17.83
N CYS A 162 6.43 12.34 17.98
CA CYS A 162 5.13 11.90 18.50
C CYS A 162 5.22 11.58 20.00
N PRO A 163 4.89 12.52 20.91
CA PRO A 163 5.12 12.35 22.34
C PRO A 163 4.21 11.29 22.98
N SER A 164 2.96 11.17 22.52
CA SER A 164 1.97 10.29 23.14
C SER A 164 2.11 8.82 22.73
N ARG A 165 2.87 8.52 21.67
CA ARG A 165 3.09 7.18 21.09
C ARG A 165 1.86 6.24 21.21
N PRO A 166 0.67 6.69 20.77
CA PRO A 166 -0.59 6.02 21.12
C PRO A 166 -0.73 4.64 20.46
N CYS A 167 0.08 4.35 19.44
CA CYS A 167 0.18 3.03 18.82
C CYS A 167 0.69 1.93 19.79
N LEU A 168 1.39 2.29 20.86
CA LEU A 168 1.88 1.33 21.86
C LEU A 168 0.84 1.04 22.95
N ALA A 169 0.04 2.04 23.33
CA ALA A 169 -0.88 1.95 24.46
C ALA A 169 -2.31 1.54 24.08
N ALA A 170 -2.73 1.75 22.83
CA ALA A 170 -4.11 1.52 22.42
C ALA A 170 -4.47 0.04 22.19
N CYS A 171 -3.50 -0.87 22.16
CA CYS A 171 -3.75 -2.31 22.04
C CYS A 171 -4.14 -2.90 23.41
N PRO A 172 -5.36 -3.45 23.59
CA PRO A 172 -5.81 -3.95 24.90
C PRO A 172 -4.96 -5.10 25.47
N VAL A 173 -4.26 -5.82 24.61
CA VAL A 173 -3.40 -6.96 24.97
C VAL A 173 -1.92 -6.70 24.72
N SER A 174 -1.53 -5.44 24.48
CA SER A 174 -0.13 -5.03 24.28
C SER A 174 0.61 -5.85 23.20
N ALA A 175 -0.10 -6.31 22.16
CA ALA A 175 0.49 -7.13 21.10
C ALA A 175 1.53 -6.37 20.24
N LEU A 176 1.56 -5.04 20.34
CA LEU A 176 2.38 -4.14 19.54
C LEU A 176 3.31 -3.35 20.47
N ALA A 177 4.38 -4.00 20.92
CA ALA A 177 5.36 -3.44 21.85
C ALA A 177 6.38 -2.49 21.18
N ASP A 178 7.05 -1.67 21.98
CA ASP A 178 8.06 -0.72 21.49
C ASP A 178 9.29 -1.47 20.97
N GLY A 179 9.52 -1.43 19.65
CA GLY A 179 10.59 -2.15 18.98
C GLY A 179 10.41 -3.68 18.93
N GLY A 180 9.35 -4.22 19.54
CA GLY A 180 9.10 -5.65 19.64
C GLY A 180 8.41 -6.25 18.41
N PRO A 181 8.46 -7.58 18.24
CA PRO A 181 7.66 -8.25 17.22
C PRO A 181 6.16 -8.11 17.54
N TYR A 182 5.32 -8.21 16.50
CA TYR A 182 3.87 -8.27 16.69
C TYR A 182 3.50 -9.62 17.31
N ASP A 183 2.99 -9.60 18.55
CA ASP A 183 2.46 -10.79 19.24
C ASP A 183 1.11 -11.19 18.64
N LEU A 184 1.19 -11.95 17.55
CA LEU A 184 0.02 -12.48 16.85
C LEU A 184 -0.80 -13.40 17.75
N ALA A 185 -0.17 -14.20 18.60
CA ALA A 185 -0.88 -15.14 19.46
C ALA A 185 -1.80 -14.41 20.45
N ALA A 186 -1.27 -13.39 21.14
CA ALA A 186 -2.07 -12.55 22.04
C ALA A 186 -3.16 -11.78 21.28
N CYS A 187 -2.85 -11.27 20.08
CA CYS A 187 -3.82 -10.57 19.25
C CYS A 187 -5.00 -11.48 18.86
N HIS A 188 -4.72 -12.63 18.25
CA HIS A 188 -5.75 -13.58 17.81
C HIS A 188 -6.61 -14.07 18.98
N ALA A 189 -5.98 -14.44 20.11
CA ALA A 189 -6.73 -14.84 21.31
C ALA A 189 -7.68 -13.75 21.82
N TYR A 190 -7.32 -12.46 21.69
CA TYR A 190 -8.22 -11.35 22.02
C TYR A 190 -9.37 -11.21 21.00
N LEU A 191 -9.09 -11.41 19.71
CA LEU A 191 -10.08 -11.30 18.63
C LEU A 191 -11.18 -12.38 18.73
N ASP A 192 -10.88 -13.54 19.30
CA ASP A 192 -11.85 -14.61 19.59
C ASP A 192 -12.85 -14.24 20.71
N THR A 193 -12.62 -13.16 21.46
CA THR A 193 -13.48 -12.74 22.57
C THR A 193 -14.56 -11.74 22.14
N SER A 194 -15.60 -11.58 22.95
CA SER A 194 -16.59 -10.51 22.75
C SER A 194 -15.98 -9.10 22.84
N ALA A 195 -14.94 -8.91 23.65
CA ALA A 195 -14.19 -7.65 23.72
C ALA A 195 -13.35 -7.38 22.45
N GLY A 196 -13.02 -8.43 21.69
CA GLY A 196 -12.36 -8.39 20.39
C GLY A 196 -13.22 -7.85 19.25
N ALA A 197 -14.55 -7.85 19.39
CA ALA A 197 -15.48 -7.45 18.34
C ALA A 197 -15.25 -6.02 17.81
N GLY A 198 -14.79 -5.11 18.68
CA GLY A 198 -14.42 -3.75 18.29
C GLY A 198 -13.20 -3.69 17.35
N CYS A 199 -12.22 -4.57 17.56
CA CYS A 199 -11.09 -4.72 16.66
C CYS A 199 -11.51 -5.41 15.34
N MET A 200 -12.40 -6.39 15.39
CA MET A 200 -12.87 -7.10 14.19
C MET A 200 -13.71 -6.22 13.25
N SER A 201 -14.60 -5.40 13.80
CA SER A 201 -15.44 -4.49 13.02
C SER A 201 -14.75 -3.16 12.70
N GLY A 202 -13.99 -2.64 13.65
CA GLY A 202 -13.40 -1.32 13.57
C GLY A 202 -11.92 -1.31 13.22
N GLY A 203 -11.25 -2.45 13.07
CA GLY A 203 -9.81 -2.54 12.80
C GLY A 203 -8.93 -2.41 14.04
N CYS A 204 -7.65 -2.72 13.87
CA CYS A 204 -6.66 -2.65 14.95
C CYS A 204 -6.62 -1.26 15.62
N LEU A 205 -6.90 -1.23 16.92
CA LEU A 205 -6.96 0.00 17.72
C LEU A 205 -5.62 0.75 17.74
N ALA A 206 -4.49 0.05 17.76
CA ALA A 206 -3.16 0.67 17.68
C ALA A 206 -2.95 1.45 16.38
N ARG A 207 -3.34 0.88 15.23
CA ARG A 207 -3.23 1.55 13.92
C ARG A 207 -4.11 2.80 13.87
N ARG A 208 -5.32 2.71 14.42
CA ARG A 208 -6.28 3.81 14.47
C ARG A 208 -5.88 4.93 15.41
N ALA A 209 -5.14 4.60 16.47
CA ALA A 209 -4.70 5.57 17.46
C ALA A 209 -3.58 6.49 16.93
N CYS A 210 -2.86 6.08 15.88
CA CYS A 210 -1.91 6.95 15.20
C CYS A 210 -2.59 8.27 14.75
N PRO A 211 -2.07 9.45 15.13
CA PRO A 211 -2.70 10.73 14.78
C PRO A 211 -2.87 10.96 13.28
N LEU A 212 -1.94 10.45 12.47
CA LEU A 212 -1.95 10.54 11.01
C LEU A 212 -2.96 9.59 10.35
N SER A 213 -3.43 8.56 11.08
CA SER A 213 -4.44 7.64 10.55
C SER A 213 -5.82 8.28 10.41
N ARG A 214 -6.07 9.42 11.08
CA ARG A 214 -7.37 10.11 11.03
C ARG A 214 -7.68 10.67 9.64
N SER A 215 -6.66 11.08 8.89
CA SER A 215 -6.80 11.60 7.52
C SER A 215 -6.97 10.53 6.46
N ALA A 216 -6.79 9.24 6.81
CA ALA A 216 -6.88 8.15 5.83
C ALA A 216 -8.32 7.93 5.30
N GLY A 217 -9.36 8.40 6.01
CA GLY A 217 -10.74 8.34 5.54
C GLY A 217 -11.25 6.94 5.19
N ARG A 218 -10.62 5.88 5.73
CA ARG A 218 -10.92 4.49 5.34
C ARG A 218 -12.34 4.10 5.75
N ASP A 219 -13.07 3.51 4.81
CA ASP A 219 -14.41 2.98 5.06
C ASP A 219 -14.38 1.92 6.18
N PRO A 220 -15.28 1.97 7.17
CA PRO A 220 -15.39 0.95 8.21
C PRO A 220 -15.62 -0.46 7.66
N GLU A 221 -16.39 -0.61 6.59
CA GLU A 221 -16.67 -1.89 5.96
C GLU A 221 -15.41 -2.48 5.31
N GLN A 222 -14.59 -1.66 4.67
CA GLN A 222 -13.26 -2.05 4.18
C GLN A 222 -12.39 -2.57 5.34
N THR A 223 -12.42 -1.87 6.47
CA THR A 223 -11.65 -2.25 7.64
C THR A 223 -12.10 -3.60 8.18
N ALA A 224 -13.41 -3.80 8.33
CA ALA A 224 -13.98 -5.07 8.77
C ALA A 224 -13.65 -6.22 7.80
N HIS A 225 -13.67 -5.96 6.48
CA HIS A 225 -13.29 -6.93 5.46
C HIS A 225 -11.83 -7.39 5.62
N HIS A 226 -10.90 -6.46 5.82
CA HIS A 226 -9.49 -6.81 6.06
C HIS A 226 -9.29 -7.55 7.38
N MET A 227 -10.05 -7.23 8.43
CA MET A 227 -9.96 -7.95 9.70
C MET A 227 -10.46 -9.39 9.60
N ARG A 228 -11.52 -9.66 8.82
CA ARG A 228 -11.98 -11.03 8.53
C ARG A 228 -10.95 -11.86 7.76
N HIS A 229 -10.15 -11.24 6.90
CA HIS A 229 -9.04 -11.94 6.23
C HIS A 229 -7.84 -12.14 7.17
N PHE A 230 -7.54 -11.17 8.03
CA PHE A 230 -6.47 -11.29 9.01
C PHE A 230 -6.76 -12.39 10.03
N HIS A 231 -8.00 -12.48 10.51
CA HIS A 231 -8.47 -13.50 11.44
C HIS A 231 -9.77 -14.13 10.90
N PRO A 232 -9.63 -15.18 10.07
CA PRO A 232 -10.75 -15.98 9.64
C PRO A 232 -11.43 -16.63 10.86
N GLN A 233 -12.76 -16.55 10.91
CA GLN A 233 -13.60 -17.25 11.88
C GLN A 233 -14.11 -18.56 11.30
#